data_AF-A0A7Y5BXJ0-F1
#
_entry.id   AF-A0A7Y5BXJ0-F1
#
_cell.length_a   1.000
_cell.length_b   1.000
_cell.length_c   1.000
_cell.angle_alpha   90.00
_cell.angle_beta   90.00
_cell.angle_gamma   90.00
#
_symmetry.space_group_name_H-M   'P 1'
#
loop_
_entity.id
_entity.type
_entity.pdbx_description
1 polymer ?
#
loop_
_entity_poly.entity_id
_entity_poly.type
_entity_poly.pdbx_seq_one_letter_code
_entity_poly.pdbx_strand_id
1 'polypeptide(L)'
;MTQPLQTVTLYTRTDCHLCEDVKADLAALQAQYPHQLVEVDVDTDESLQEKYGNTIPVVEIGPYRRTAPITRQDLAISLGAARDRLAQLDKLKDPLYEARKNNPRRQEITRSDRVSFWLSDHYIWVFNLVIFIYVGLPFLAPVLMKAGATAPATLIYRSYGFVCHQLSYRSWFLFGEQPYYPRALANMDGVLSFSEATGLSEGGSNTDLFTARNFVGNEQVGYKVGFCQRDVGIYAALLGFGILFALTKRRIPPLPLLLWLIIGLGPIGLDGFSQLLSQPPLGDFALFSWLPLRESTPFLRTLTGVIFGFTTGWFGYPMVEETMQDTRRALLVKFKRLEK
;
A
#
# COMPACT_ATOMS: atom_id res chain seq x y z
N MET A 1 15.32 -39.74 -16.65
CA MET A 1 14.83 -38.44 -16.12
C MET A 1 15.46 -37.33 -16.94
N THR A 2 14.75 -36.76 -17.89
CA THR A 2 15.23 -35.62 -18.69
C THR A 2 15.44 -34.42 -17.76
N GLN A 3 16.64 -33.84 -17.77
CA GLN A 3 16.89 -32.60 -17.04
C GLN A 3 15.86 -31.54 -17.48
N PRO A 4 15.33 -30.73 -16.56
CA PRO A 4 14.38 -29.68 -16.91
C PRO A 4 15.07 -28.71 -17.89
N LEU A 5 14.49 -28.56 -19.09
CA LEU A 5 15.00 -27.66 -20.11
C LEU A 5 15.09 -26.23 -19.56
N GLN A 6 16.16 -25.54 -19.91
CA GLN A 6 16.35 -24.13 -19.57
C GLN A 6 15.22 -23.30 -20.18
N THR A 7 14.51 -22.50 -19.39
CA THR A 7 13.48 -21.59 -19.94
C THR A 7 14.16 -20.34 -20.50
N VAL A 8 13.81 -20.00 -21.74
CA VAL A 8 14.22 -18.76 -22.43
C VAL A 8 12.96 -17.95 -22.70
N THR A 9 12.88 -16.73 -22.17
CA THR A 9 11.74 -15.84 -22.42
C THR A 9 12.11 -14.85 -23.51
N LEU A 10 11.32 -14.81 -24.59
CA LEU A 10 11.39 -13.79 -25.63
C LEU A 10 10.21 -12.83 -25.47
N TYR A 11 10.49 -11.58 -25.14
CA TYR A 11 9.51 -10.50 -25.22
C TYR A 11 9.44 -10.02 -26.67
N THR A 12 8.24 -10.11 -27.24
CA THR A 12 7.96 -9.88 -28.66
C THR A 12 6.70 -9.03 -28.82
N ARG A 13 6.30 -8.77 -30.06
CA ARG A 13 5.09 -8.06 -30.47
C ARG A 13 4.71 -8.57 -31.86
N THR A 14 3.44 -8.39 -32.23
CA THR A 14 2.97 -8.68 -33.60
C THR A 14 3.73 -7.85 -34.64
N ASP A 15 4.08 -8.46 -35.77
CA ASP A 15 4.81 -7.82 -36.89
C ASP A 15 6.22 -7.29 -36.55
N CYS A 16 6.98 -8.03 -35.73
CA CYS A 16 8.36 -7.71 -35.38
C CYS A 16 9.37 -8.60 -36.13
N HIS A 17 9.96 -8.11 -37.23
CA HIS A 17 10.97 -8.87 -38.00
C HIS A 17 12.19 -9.30 -37.18
N LEU A 18 12.76 -8.39 -36.38
CA LEU A 18 13.90 -8.72 -35.50
C LEU A 18 13.55 -9.81 -34.48
N CYS A 19 12.29 -9.91 -34.06
CA CYS A 19 11.85 -10.95 -33.16
C CYS A 19 11.83 -12.32 -33.84
N GLU A 20 11.40 -12.38 -35.11
CA GLU A 20 11.45 -13.61 -35.91
C GLU A 20 12.89 -14.07 -36.17
N ASP A 21 13.82 -13.15 -36.43
CA ASP A 21 15.25 -13.47 -36.57
C ASP A 21 15.80 -14.10 -35.27
N VAL A 22 15.49 -13.51 -34.12
CA VAL A 22 15.88 -14.05 -32.81
C VAL A 22 15.25 -15.43 -32.55
N LYS A 23 13.99 -15.66 -32.94
CA LYS A 23 13.35 -16.98 -32.83
C LYS A 23 14.08 -18.02 -33.68
N ALA A 24 14.43 -17.67 -34.92
CA ALA A 24 15.17 -18.55 -35.82
C ALA A 24 16.55 -18.90 -35.26
N ASP A 25 17.27 -17.92 -34.72
CA ASP A 25 18.58 -18.13 -34.08
C ASP A 25 18.48 -19.02 -32.83
N LEU A 26 17.48 -18.80 -31.98
CA LEU A 26 17.21 -19.65 -30.81
C LEU A 26 16.89 -21.09 -31.25
N ALA A 27 16.04 -21.27 -32.26
CA ALA A 27 15.75 -22.59 -32.82
C ALA A 27 17.01 -23.29 -33.38
N ALA A 28 17.90 -22.55 -34.05
CA ALA A 28 19.16 -23.07 -34.56
C ALA A 28 20.15 -23.47 -33.45
N LEU A 29 20.06 -22.84 -32.27
CA LEU A 29 20.90 -23.14 -31.10
C LEU A 29 20.32 -24.24 -30.20
N GLN A 30 19.05 -24.63 -30.42
CA GLN A 30 18.32 -25.61 -29.62
C GLN A 30 19.05 -26.96 -29.50
N ALA A 31 19.72 -27.42 -30.56
CA ALA A 31 20.45 -28.69 -30.56
C ALA A 31 21.70 -28.67 -29.65
N GLN A 32 22.39 -27.52 -29.59
CA GLN A 32 23.60 -27.35 -28.78
C GLN A 32 23.28 -26.95 -27.33
N TYR A 33 22.22 -26.16 -27.16
CA TYR A 33 21.76 -25.66 -25.87
C TYR A 33 20.26 -25.97 -25.73
N PRO A 34 19.88 -27.16 -25.24
CA PRO A 34 18.47 -27.53 -25.09
C PRO A 34 17.71 -26.55 -24.18
N HIS A 35 16.69 -25.89 -24.71
CA HIS A 35 15.89 -24.91 -23.99
C HIS A 35 14.38 -25.00 -24.29
N GLN A 36 13.55 -24.31 -23.52
CA GLN A 36 12.14 -24.11 -23.78
C GLN A 36 11.93 -22.62 -24.03
N LEU A 37 11.56 -22.27 -25.27
CA LEU A 37 11.18 -20.91 -25.62
C LEU A 37 9.79 -20.58 -25.07
N VAL A 38 9.66 -19.42 -24.44
CA VAL A 38 8.40 -18.84 -23.95
C VAL A 38 8.27 -17.45 -24.55
N GLU A 39 7.25 -17.25 -25.37
CA GLU A 39 6.97 -15.97 -25.99
C GLU A 39 5.99 -15.17 -25.14
N VAL A 40 6.32 -13.90 -24.89
CA VAL A 40 5.48 -12.96 -24.16
C VAL A 40 5.29 -11.73 -25.03
N ASP A 41 4.06 -11.49 -25.46
CA ASP A 41 3.70 -10.30 -26.22
C ASP A 41 3.64 -9.09 -25.27
N VAL A 42 4.48 -8.09 -25.52
CA VAL A 42 4.58 -6.88 -24.70
C VAL A 42 3.31 -6.03 -24.76
N ASP A 43 2.50 -6.17 -25.80
CA ASP A 43 1.26 -5.38 -25.95
C ASP A 43 0.09 -5.97 -25.15
N THR A 44 0.26 -7.15 -24.56
CA THR A 44 -0.75 -7.76 -23.68
C THR A 44 -0.78 -7.16 -22.27
N ASP A 45 0.23 -6.37 -21.89
CA ASP A 45 0.34 -5.76 -20.57
C ASP A 45 1.00 -4.37 -20.63
N GLU A 46 0.36 -3.35 -20.07
CA GLU A 46 0.84 -1.96 -20.14
C GLU A 46 2.23 -1.79 -19.50
N SER A 47 2.55 -2.54 -18.43
CA SER A 47 3.86 -2.45 -17.77
C SER A 47 4.97 -3.05 -18.62
N LEU A 48 4.68 -4.13 -19.38
CA LEU A 48 5.62 -4.70 -20.34
C LEU A 48 5.80 -3.78 -21.54
N GLN A 49 4.72 -3.15 -22.02
CA GLN A 49 4.78 -2.20 -23.12
C GLN A 49 5.65 -0.97 -22.75
N GLU A 50 5.46 -0.40 -21.56
CA GLU A 50 6.27 0.73 -21.09
C GLU A 50 7.74 0.35 -20.92
N LYS A 51 8.01 -0.84 -20.37
CA LYS A 51 9.37 -1.29 -20.07
C LYS A 51 10.16 -1.75 -21.29
N TYR A 52 9.52 -2.48 -22.20
CA TYR A 52 10.19 -3.17 -23.32
C TYR A 52 9.71 -2.73 -24.69
N GLY A 53 8.58 -2.03 -24.83
CA GLY A 53 7.95 -1.73 -26.12
C GLY A 53 8.83 -1.00 -27.15
N ASN A 54 9.85 -0.27 -26.69
CA ASN A 54 10.82 0.44 -27.53
C ASN A 54 12.17 -0.29 -27.68
N THR A 55 12.37 -1.43 -27.00
CA THR A 55 13.63 -2.19 -26.97
C THR A 55 13.48 -3.65 -27.40
N ILE A 56 12.27 -4.04 -27.82
CA ILE A 56 12.01 -5.35 -28.41
C ILE A 56 12.87 -5.60 -29.66
N PRO A 57 13.33 -6.84 -29.90
CA PRO A 57 13.19 -8.02 -29.04
C PRO A 57 14.03 -7.93 -27.75
N VAL A 58 13.48 -8.48 -26.66
CA VAL A 58 14.22 -8.68 -25.40
C VAL A 58 14.23 -10.16 -25.07
N VAL A 59 15.42 -10.71 -24.79
CA VAL A 59 15.61 -12.12 -24.43
C VAL A 59 16.12 -12.22 -22.99
N GLU A 60 15.42 -13.00 -22.17
CA GLU A 60 15.83 -13.35 -20.80
C GLU A 60 16.18 -14.85 -20.70
N ILE A 61 17.40 -15.14 -20.27
CA ILE A 61 17.95 -16.49 -20.08
C ILE A 61 18.49 -16.57 -18.65
N GLY A 62 17.68 -17.04 -17.70
CA GLY A 62 18.05 -17.00 -16.29
C GLY A 62 18.35 -15.56 -15.83
N PRO A 63 19.57 -15.25 -15.31
CA PRO A 63 19.93 -13.89 -14.91
C PRO A 63 20.39 -12.99 -16.08
N TYR A 64 20.56 -13.54 -17.28
CA TYR A 64 21.10 -12.80 -18.43
C TYR A 64 19.96 -12.19 -19.24
N ARG A 65 20.03 -10.88 -19.49
CA ARG A 65 19.12 -10.16 -20.37
C ARG A 65 19.88 -9.63 -21.58
N ARG A 66 19.27 -9.73 -22.77
CA ARG A 66 19.73 -9.13 -24.02
C ARG A 66 18.60 -8.32 -24.62
N THR A 67 18.93 -7.13 -25.12
CA THR A 67 18.04 -6.21 -25.83
C THR A 67 18.60 -5.97 -27.22
N ALA A 68 17.78 -5.53 -28.16
CA ALA A 68 18.22 -5.23 -29.52
C ALA A 68 19.41 -4.25 -29.58
N PRO A 69 20.34 -4.40 -30.54
CA PRO A 69 20.45 -5.50 -31.50
C PRO A 69 20.98 -6.79 -30.84
N ILE A 70 20.38 -7.94 -31.17
CA ILE A 70 20.77 -9.26 -30.63
C ILE A 70 21.34 -10.10 -31.77
N THR A 71 22.55 -10.63 -31.59
CA THR A 71 23.15 -11.57 -32.56
C THR A 71 23.04 -13.02 -32.07
N ARG A 72 23.12 -13.97 -33.01
CA ARG A 72 23.25 -15.41 -32.68
C ARG A 72 24.40 -15.70 -31.71
N GLN A 73 25.52 -14.98 -31.82
CA GLN A 73 26.66 -15.15 -30.93
C GLN A 73 26.32 -14.71 -29.49
N ASP A 74 25.60 -13.60 -29.33
CA ASP A 74 25.15 -13.13 -28.01
C ASP A 74 24.21 -14.14 -27.34
N LEU A 75 23.33 -14.75 -28.12
CA LEU A 75 22.43 -15.81 -27.67
C LEU A 75 23.21 -17.05 -27.24
N ALA A 76 24.17 -17.50 -28.05
CA ALA A 76 25.01 -18.65 -27.74
C ALA A 76 25.84 -18.44 -26.46
N ILE A 77 26.42 -17.25 -26.28
CA ILE A 77 27.15 -16.88 -25.06
C ILE A 77 26.22 -16.92 -23.84
N SER A 78 25.02 -16.34 -23.96
CA SER A 78 24.08 -16.24 -22.84
C SER A 78 23.50 -17.60 -22.45
N LEU A 79 23.16 -18.45 -23.44
CA LEU A 79 22.73 -19.84 -23.24
C LEU A 79 23.84 -20.68 -22.60
N GLY A 80 25.07 -20.57 -23.11
CA GLY A 80 26.24 -21.27 -22.56
C GLY A 80 26.51 -20.88 -21.11
N ALA A 81 26.58 -19.58 -20.83
CA ALA A 81 26.80 -19.08 -19.47
C ALA A 81 25.69 -19.52 -18.50
N ALA A 82 24.44 -19.54 -18.96
CA ALA A 82 23.32 -19.97 -18.14
C ALA A 82 23.31 -21.49 -17.90
N ARG A 83 23.67 -22.30 -18.90
CA ARG A 83 23.86 -23.75 -18.73
C ARG A 83 24.99 -24.04 -17.74
N ASP A 84 26.14 -23.39 -17.90
CA ASP A 84 27.32 -23.62 -17.06
C ASP A 84 27.04 -23.19 -15.60
N ARG A 85 26.29 -22.09 -15.41
CA ARG A 85 25.78 -21.67 -14.09
C ARG A 85 24.88 -22.74 -13.46
N LEU A 86 23.94 -23.31 -14.21
CA LEU A 86 23.06 -24.37 -13.70
C LEU A 86 23.87 -25.61 -13.31
N ALA A 87 24.82 -26.02 -14.15
CA ALA A 87 25.73 -27.13 -13.85
C ALA A 87 26.57 -26.88 -12.58
N GLN A 88 27.01 -25.64 -12.37
CA GLN A 88 27.72 -25.25 -11.14
C GLN A 88 26.81 -25.33 -9.90
N LEU A 89 25.55 -24.85 -9.99
CA LEU A 89 24.59 -24.93 -8.89
C LEU A 89 24.24 -26.38 -8.52
N ASP A 90 24.06 -27.23 -9.53
CA ASP A 90 23.86 -28.69 -9.35
C ASP A 90 25.09 -29.32 -8.67
N LYS A 91 26.31 -28.98 -9.12
CA LYS A 91 27.56 -29.49 -8.53
C LYS A 91 27.75 -29.07 -7.07
N LEU A 92 27.39 -27.83 -6.75
CA LEU A 92 27.49 -27.29 -5.39
C LEU A 92 26.35 -27.74 -4.47
N LYS A 93 25.33 -28.43 -5.01
CA LYS A 93 24.10 -28.80 -4.29
C LYS A 93 23.51 -27.59 -3.56
N ASP A 94 23.43 -26.46 -4.26
CA ASP A 94 22.94 -25.22 -3.67
C ASP A 94 21.52 -25.44 -3.11
N PRO A 95 21.29 -25.21 -1.80
CA PRO A 95 20.04 -25.60 -1.15
C PRO A 95 18.83 -24.81 -1.68
N LEU A 96 19.02 -23.54 -2.06
CA LEU A 96 17.97 -22.70 -2.60
C LEU A 96 17.59 -23.10 -4.04
N TYR A 97 18.57 -23.51 -4.84
CA TYR A 97 18.35 -24.01 -6.18
C TYR A 97 17.66 -25.38 -6.15
N GLU A 98 18.11 -26.31 -5.32
CA GLU A 98 17.47 -27.63 -5.16
C GLU A 98 16.03 -27.50 -4.66
N ALA A 99 15.78 -26.65 -3.65
CA ALA A 99 14.41 -26.37 -3.19
C ALA A 99 13.52 -25.80 -4.32
N ARG A 100 14.04 -24.91 -5.17
CA ARG A 100 13.29 -24.34 -6.30
C ARG A 100 13.09 -25.34 -7.45
N LYS A 101 14.09 -26.16 -7.74
CA LYS A 101 14.07 -27.18 -8.79
C LYS A 101 13.05 -28.28 -8.48
N ASN A 102 13.01 -28.72 -7.22
CA ASN A 102 12.14 -29.79 -6.75
C ASN A 102 10.75 -29.29 -6.31
N ASN A 103 10.45 -28.00 -6.47
CA ASN A 103 9.16 -27.44 -6.08
C ASN A 103 8.06 -27.86 -7.08
N PRO A 104 7.07 -28.67 -6.68
CA PRO A 104 6.01 -29.14 -7.58
C PRO A 104 5.15 -27.98 -8.11
N ARG A 105 5.03 -26.88 -7.35
CA ARG A 105 4.28 -25.68 -7.77
C ARG A 105 4.88 -24.97 -9.00
N ARG A 106 6.09 -25.36 -9.43
CA ARG A 106 6.71 -24.83 -10.65
C ARG A 106 6.06 -25.41 -11.91
N GLN A 107 5.53 -26.63 -11.84
CA GLN A 107 5.03 -27.38 -13.00
C GLN A 107 3.53 -27.22 -13.23
N GLU A 108 2.81 -26.64 -12.28
CA GLU A 108 1.35 -26.50 -12.35
C GLU A 108 0.91 -25.05 -12.11
N ILE A 109 -0.18 -24.67 -12.77
CA ILE A 109 -0.90 -23.43 -12.49
C ILE A 109 -1.86 -23.70 -11.34
N THR A 110 -1.56 -23.12 -10.17
CA THR A 110 -2.36 -23.27 -8.97
C THR A 110 -3.45 -22.20 -8.89
N ARG A 111 -4.46 -22.41 -8.02
CA ARG A 111 -5.44 -21.35 -7.69
C ARG A 111 -4.76 -20.11 -7.09
N SER A 112 -3.70 -20.31 -6.30
CA SER A 112 -2.93 -19.21 -5.70
C SER A 112 -2.25 -18.35 -6.77
N ASP A 113 -1.74 -18.95 -7.85
CA ASP A 113 -1.17 -18.20 -8.97
C ASP A 113 -2.23 -17.33 -9.66
N ARG A 114 -3.42 -17.88 -9.91
CA ARG A 114 -4.53 -17.12 -10.53
C ARG A 114 -4.99 -15.96 -9.65
N VAL A 115 -5.12 -16.19 -8.34
CA VAL A 115 -5.46 -15.14 -7.37
C VAL A 115 -4.38 -14.07 -7.31
N SER A 116 -3.10 -14.47 -7.31
CA SER A 116 -1.97 -13.53 -7.27
C SER A 116 -1.87 -12.69 -8.53
N PHE A 117 -2.15 -13.29 -9.70
CA PHE A 117 -2.22 -12.58 -10.97
C PHE A 117 -3.41 -11.60 -11.02
N TRP A 118 -4.60 -12.03 -10.59
CA TRP A 118 -5.75 -11.13 -10.49
C TRP A 118 -5.46 -9.97 -9.53
N LEU A 119 -4.88 -10.28 -8.37
CA LEU A 119 -4.54 -9.28 -7.37
C LEU A 119 -3.49 -8.31 -7.88
N SER A 120 -2.43 -8.76 -8.56
CA SER A 120 -1.43 -7.83 -9.12
C SER A 120 -2.01 -6.90 -10.19
N ASP A 121 -3.13 -7.27 -10.80
CA ASP A 121 -3.87 -6.41 -11.71
C ASP A 121 -4.85 -5.44 -11.01
N HIS A 122 -5.50 -5.92 -9.96
CA HIS A 122 -6.61 -5.21 -9.31
C HIS A 122 -6.28 -4.63 -7.92
N TYR A 123 -5.04 -4.75 -7.42
CA TYR A 123 -4.70 -4.41 -6.04
C TYR A 123 -5.07 -2.98 -5.66
N ILE A 124 -4.95 -2.01 -6.59
CA ILE A 124 -5.29 -0.61 -6.33
C ILE A 124 -6.77 -0.45 -5.98
N TRP A 125 -7.66 -1.17 -6.66
CA TRP A 125 -9.09 -1.16 -6.38
C TRP A 125 -9.41 -1.88 -5.09
N VAL A 126 -8.73 -3.01 -4.83
CA VAL A 126 -8.86 -3.74 -3.56
C VAL A 126 -8.43 -2.86 -2.38
N PHE A 127 -7.28 -2.18 -2.47
CA PHE A 127 -6.77 -1.31 -1.43
C PHE A 127 -7.69 -0.11 -1.21
N ASN A 128 -8.11 0.57 -2.27
CA ASN A 128 -9.04 1.68 -2.18
C ASN A 128 -10.38 1.25 -1.57
N LEU A 129 -10.91 0.07 -1.93
CA LEU A 129 -12.13 -0.45 -1.34
C LEU A 129 -11.98 -0.74 0.16
N VAL A 130 -10.89 -1.41 0.55
CA VAL A 130 -10.61 -1.71 1.96
C VAL A 130 -10.47 -0.43 2.77
N ILE A 131 -9.71 0.55 2.28
CA ILE A 131 -9.52 1.83 2.97
C ILE A 131 -10.83 2.62 2.99
N PHE A 132 -11.61 2.63 1.90
CA PHE A 132 -12.93 3.27 1.85
C PHE A 132 -13.88 2.71 2.90
N ILE A 133 -13.98 1.39 3.03
CA ILE A 133 -14.77 0.74 4.07
C ILE A 133 -14.24 1.13 5.46
N TYR A 134 -12.92 1.11 5.64
CA TYR A 134 -12.27 1.41 6.91
C TYR A 134 -12.46 2.87 7.37
N VAL A 135 -12.42 3.85 6.45
CA VAL A 135 -12.68 5.27 6.78
C VAL A 135 -14.16 5.61 6.80
N GLY A 136 -15.00 4.89 6.03
CA GLY A 136 -16.44 5.14 5.92
C GLY A 136 -17.27 4.58 7.07
N LEU A 137 -16.95 3.39 7.57
CA LEU A 137 -17.69 2.77 8.69
C LEU A 137 -17.76 3.66 9.96
N PRO A 138 -16.69 4.35 10.39
CA PRO A 138 -16.76 5.31 11.50
C PRO A 138 -17.79 6.43 11.32
N PHE A 139 -18.08 6.85 10.09
CA PHE A 139 -19.13 7.83 9.78
C PHE A 139 -20.52 7.20 9.76
N LEU A 140 -20.63 5.89 9.50
CA LEU A 140 -21.89 5.17 9.60
C LEU A 140 -22.37 5.06 11.05
N ALA A 141 -21.47 5.01 12.04
CA ALA A 141 -21.83 4.93 13.45
C ALA A 141 -22.78 6.06 13.92
N PRO A 142 -22.47 7.35 13.74
CA PRO A 142 -23.38 8.43 14.12
C PRO A 142 -24.68 8.46 13.30
N VAL A 143 -24.66 8.01 12.03
CA VAL A 143 -25.87 7.86 11.20
C VAL A 143 -26.81 6.81 11.81
N LEU A 144 -26.27 5.66 12.22
CA LEU A 144 -27.04 4.60 12.87
C LEU A 144 -27.56 5.03 14.24
N MET A 145 -26.77 5.80 15.01
CA MET A 145 -27.24 6.39 16.27
C MET A 145 -28.44 7.31 16.05
N LYS A 146 -28.36 8.22 15.08
CA LYS A 146 -29.46 9.13 14.73
C LYS A 146 -30.71 8.39 14.23
N ALA A 147 -30.53 7.27 13.55
CA ALA A 147 -31.62 6.41 13.09
C ALA A 147 -32.21 5.50 14.19
N GLY A 148 -31.68 5.53 15.42
CA GLY A 148 -32.10 4.67 16.53
C GLY A 148 -31.55 3.24 16.47
N ALA A 149 -30.71 2.91 15.49
CA ALA A 149 -30.05 1.61 15.34
C ALA A 149 -28.81 1.50 16.25
N THR A 150 -29.03 1.52 17.56
CA THR A 150 -27.98 1.63 18.58
C THR A 150 -27.05 0.42 18.65
N ALA A 151 -27.58 -0.79 18.49
CA ALA A 151 -26.78 -2.03 18.54
C ALA A 151 -25.70 -2.10 17.45
N PRO A 152 -26.01 -1.93 16.15
CA PRO A 152 -24.98 -1.92 15.11
C PRO A 152 -24.06 -0.70 15.21
N ALA A 153 -24.54 0.47 15.65
CA ALA A 153 -23.67 1.61 15.91
C ALA A 153 -22.62 1.31 17.00
N THR A 154 -23.06 0.71 18.10
CA THR A 154 -22.19 0.32 19.23
C THR A 154 -21.13 -0.69 18.82
N LEU A 155 -21.47 -1.63 17.92
CA LEU A 155 -20.49 -2.57 17.37
C LEU A 155 -19.36 -1.84 16.64
N ILE A 156 -19.69 -0.82 15.83
CA ILE A 156 -18.70 0.00 15.13
C ILE A 156 -17.83 0.78 16.12
N TYR A 157 -18.43 1.47 17.10
CA TYR A 157 -17.65 2.19 18.12
C TYR A 157 -16.68 1.26 18.85
N ARG A 158 -17.14 0.07 19.26
CA ARG A 158 -16.31 -0.92 19.94
C ARG A 158 -15.17 -1.45 19.06
N SER A 159 -15.44 -1.76 17.79
CA SER A 159 -14.40 -2.27 16.88
C SER A 159 -13.30 -1.24 16.64
N TYR A 160 -13.66 0.02 16.44
CA TYR A 160 -12.69 1.09 16.23
C TYR A 160 -12.02 1.56 17.52
N GLY A 161 -12.59 1.25 18.68
CA GLY A 161 -12.01 1.56 20.00
C GLY A 161 -10.68 0.84 20.28
N PHE A 162 -10.35 -0.21 19.52
CA PHE A 162 -9.06 -0.91 19.62
C PHE A 162 -7.91 -0.18 18.90
N VAL A 163 -8.23 0.63 17.89
CA VAL A 163 -7.25 1.34 17.05
C VAL A 163 -7.24 2.84 17.27
N CYS A 164 -8.33 3.40 17.79
CA CYS A 164 -8.48 4.80 18.11
C CYS A 164 -9.05 4.98 19.52
N HIS A 165 -8.57 5.96 20.27
CA HIS A 165 -9.11 6.26 21.59
C HIS A 165 -10.50 6.89 21.57
N GLN A 166 -10.97 7.39 20.42
CA GLN A 166 -12.31 7.97 20.21
C GLN A 166 -12.71 9.02 21.26
N LEU A 167 -11.74 9.82 21.71
CA LEU A 167 -12.00 10.91 22.64
C LEU A 167 -12.96 11.90 21.99
N SER A 168 -14.08 12.18 22.65
CA SER A 168 -15.14 13.03 22.09
C SER A 168 -14.62 14.41 21.68
N TYR A 169 -13.79 15.04 22.51
CA TYR A 169 -13.20 16.35 22.21
C TYR A 169 -12.12 16.34 21.10
N ARG A 170 -11.80 15.17 20.53
CA ARG A 170 -10.92 15.01 19.36
C ARG A 170 -11.64 14.37 18.18
N SER A 171 -12.96 14.24 18.23
CA SER A 171 -13.78 13.59 17.19
C SER A 171 -14.61 14.64 16.43
N TRP A 172 -15.03 14.29 15.22
CA TRP A 172 -16.08 15.05 14.53
C TRP A 172 -17.46 14.60 15.04
N PHE A 173 -18.44 15.49 15.02
CA PHE A 173 -19.83 15.21 15.36
C PHE A 173 -20.73 15.45 14.15
N LEU A 174 -21.74 14.59 14.00
CA LEU A 174 -22.79 14.74 12.99
C LEU A 174 -24.14 14.92 13.68
N PHE A 175 -25.04 15.65 13.02
CA PHE A 175 -26.43 15.87 13.45
C PHE A 175 -26.60 16.68 14.75
N GLY A 176 -25.59 17.47 15.13
CA GLY A 176 -25.62 18.37 16.28
C GLY A 176 -25.45 19.84 15.91
N GLU A 177 -25.42 20.69 16.93
CA GLU A 177 -25.23 22.14 16.79
C GLU A 177 -23.84 22.53 16.24
N GLN A 178 -22.80 21.76 16.53
CA GLN A 178 -21.44 21.97 16.02
C GLN A 178 -20.82 20.70 15.43
N PRO A 179 -19.91 20.84 14.45
CA PRO A 179 -19.19 19.71 13.89
C PRO A 179 -18.10 19.15 14.82
N TYR A 180 -17.75 19.85 15.89
CA TYR A 180 -16.75 19.45 16.89
C TYR A 180 -16.89 20.28 18.17
N TYR A 181 -16.40 19.73 19.27
CA TYR A 181 -16.39 20.35 20.60
C TYR A 181 -14.99 20.15 21.22
N PRO A 182 -14.04 21.08 21.01
CA PRO A 182 -12.67 20.90 21.47
C PRO A 182 -12.58 21.11 22.99
N ARG A 183 -11.44 20.80 23.62
CA ARG A 183 -11.23 21.23 25.01
C ARG A 183 -11.11 22.75 25.07
N ALA A 184 -11.49 23.39 26.18
CA ALA A 184 -11.25 24.82 26.40
C ALA A 184 -9.75 25.16 26.27
N LEU A 185 -8.87 24.20 26.64
CA LEU A 185 -7.41 24.28 26.46
C LEU A 185 -6.96 24.50 25.01
N ALA A 186 -7.78 24.18 24.00
CA ALA A 186 -7.46 24.46 22.59
C ALA A 186 -7.57 25.95 22.24
N ASN A 187 -8.13 26.77 23.15
CA ASN A 187 -8.24 28.23 23.06
C ASN A 187 -8.83 28.71 21.72
N MET A 188 -10.00 28.15 21.36
CA MET A 188 -10.72 28.48 20.13
C MET A 188 -11.94 29.35 20.43
N ASP A 189 -11.96 30.56 19.87
CA ASP A 189 -13.09 31.46 19.97
C ASP A 189 -14.25 31.02 19.07
N GLY A 190 -15.48 31.32 19.48
CA GLY A 190 -16.68 31.13 18.66
C GLY A 190 -17.18 29.67 18.55
N VAL A 191 -16.66 28.76 19.37
CA VAL A 191 -17.10 27.36 19.46
C VAL A 191 -17.28 26.95 20.91
N LEU A 192 -18.34 26.21 21.22
CA LEU A 192 -18.50 25.61 22.55
C LEU A 192 -17.42 24.54 22.77
N SER A 193 -16.80 24.57 23.94
CA SER A 193 -15.92 23.50 24.40
C SER A 193 -16.73 22.25 24.74
N PHE A 194 -16.03 21.12 24.88
CA PHE A 194 -16.64 19.85 25.27
C PHE A 194 -17.36 19.95 26.62
N SER A 195 -16.75 20.61 27.60
CA SER A 195 -17.35 20.79 28.93
C SER A 195 -18.56 21.70 28.90
N GLU A 196 -18.53 22.81 28.14
CA GLU A 196 -19.68 23.71 27.98
C GLU A 196 -20.85 23.04 27.27
N ALA A 197 -20.59 22.26 26.23
CA ALA A 197 -21.64 21.62 25.44
C ALA A 197 -22.27 20.38 26.10
N THR A 198 -21.53 19.68 26.97
CA THR A 198 -21.97 18.39 27.53
C THR A 198 -22.15 18.41 29.05
N GLY A 199 -21.62 19.42 29.74
CA GLY A 199 -21.51 19.45 31.19
C GLY A 199 -20.49 18.46 31.78
N LEU A 200 -19.75 17.72 30.93
CA LEU A 200 -18.77 16.73 31.37
C LEU A 200 -17.40 17.35 31.60
N SER A 201 -16.67 16.83 32.59
CA SER A 201 -15.30 17.24 32.86
C SER A 201 -14.38 16.91 31.69
N GLU A 202 -13.53 17.87 31.33
CA GLU A 202 -12.44 17.71 30.37
C GLU A 202 -11.07 17.67 31.06
N GLY A 203 -11.03 17.26 32.34
CA GLY A 203 -9.81 17.11 33.11
C GLY A 203 -8.87 16.02 32.55
N GLY A 204 -7.67 15.96 33.13
CA GLY A 204 -6.64 14.98 32.76
C GLY A 204 -6.72 13.65 33.51
N SER A 205 -7.71 13.46 34.39
CA SER A 205 -7.79 12.22 35.17
C SER A 205 -8.22 11.03 34.31
N ASN A 206 -7.89 9.81 34.74
CA ASN A 206 -8.33 8.59 34.04
C ASN A 206 -9.87 8.56 33.89
N THR A 207 -10.59 8.97 34.94
CA THR A 207 -12.06 9.04 34.92
C THR A 207 -12.57 10.00 33.84
N ASP A 208 -11.97 11.19 33.72
CA ASP A 208 -12.35 12.16 32.68
C ASP A 208 -12.10 11.60 31.27
N LEU A 209 -10.95 10.95 31.07
CA LEU A 209 -10.60 10.32 29.80
C LEU A 209 -11.57 9.20 29.40
N PHE A 210 -11.93 8.32 30.34
CA PHE A 210 -12.91 7.27 30.09
C PHE A 210 -14.30 7.83 29.84
N THR A 211 -14.72 8.86 30.58
CA THR A 211 -15.98 9.56 30.36
C THR A 211 -16.03 10.18 28.96
N ALA A 212 -15.00 10.91 28.56
CA ALA A 212 -14.92 11.50 27.22
C ALA A 212 -14.84 10.44 26.10
N ARG A 213 -14.21 9.30 26.35
CA ARG A 213 -14.17 8.16 25.43
C ARG A 213 -15.53 7.47 25.30
N ASN A 214 -16.28 7.31 26.39
CA ASN A 214 -17.55 6.59 26.39
C ASN A 214 -18.75 7.45 25.97
N PHE A 215 -18.62 8.78 26.07
CA PHE A 215 -19.63 9.69 25.56
C PHE A 215 -19.75 9.55 24.04
N VAL A 216 -20.89 9.07 23.54
CA VAL A 216 -21.13 8.89 22.09
C VAL A 216 -21.79 10.13 21.48
N GLY A 217 -22.61 10.84 22.25
CA GLY A 217 -23.39 11.97 21.79
C GLY A 217 -24.85 11.91 22.23
N ASN A 218 -25.61 12.92 21.85
CA ASN A 218 -27.05 13.05 22.10
C ASN A 218 -27.70 13.92 21.02
N GLU A 219 -29.00 14.18 21.13
CA GLU A 219 -29.75 14.98 20.14
C GLU A 219 -29.29 16.44 20.02
N GLN A 220 -28.69 17.02 21.06
CA GLN A 220 -28.22 18.41 21.06
C GLN A 220 -26.85 18.52 20.38
N VAL A 221 -25.86 17.77 20.88
CA VAL A 221 -24.48 17.85 20.37
C VAL A 221 -24.24 16.95 19.16
N GLY A 222 -25.24 16.16 18.77
CA GLY A 222 -25.11 15.15 17.74
C GLY A 222 -24.33 13.94 18.24
N TYR A 223 -23.92 13.08 17.30
CA TYR A 223 -23.19 11.85 17.57
C TYR A 223 -21.80 11.89 16.96
N LYS A 224 -20.80 11.42 17.71
CA LYS A 224 -19.41 11.46 17.28
C LYS A 224 -19.13 10.42 16.19
N VAL A 225 -18.23 10.74 15.28
CA VAL A 225 -17.60 9.79 14.35
C VAL A 225 -16.74 8.81 15.15
N GLY A 226 -16.74 7.53 14.78
CA GLY A 226 -15.95 6.46 15.45
C GLY A 226 -14.42 6.57 15.29
N PHE A 227 -13.91 7.74 14.88
CA PHE A 227 -12.52 8.09 14.69
C PHE A 227 -12.21 9.47 15.23
N CYS A 228 -10.95 9.68 15.59
CA CYS A 228 -10.47 11.02 15.85
C CYS A 228 -10.28 11.82 14.56
N GLN A 229 -10.26 13.14 14.67
CA GLN A 229 -10.07 14.10 13.58
C GLN A 229 -8.79 13.85 12.78
N ARG A 230 -7.75 13.34 13.46
CA ARG A 230 -6.46 12.98 12.84
C ARG A 230 -6.58 11.71 11.99
N ASP A 231 -7.19 10.65 12.52
CA ASP A 231 -7.39 9.39 11.79
C ASP A 231 -8.25 9.60 10.54
N VAL A 232 -9.31 10.40 10.66
CA VAL A 232 -10.12 10.82 9.50
C VAL A 232 -9.22 11.46 8.44
N GLY A 233 -8.36 12.41 8.83
CA GLY A 233 -7.42 13.04 7.90
C GLY A 233 -6.46 12.05 7.25
N ILE A 234 -5.85 11.15 8.04
CA ILE A 234 -4.88 10.15 7.55
C ILE A 234 -5.52 9.24 6.52
N TYR A 235 -6.61 8.56 6.88
CA TYR A 235 -7.18 7.52 6.04
C TYR A 235 -7.96 8.10 4.85
N ALA A 236 -8.59 9.26 5.00
CA ALA A 236 -9.24 9.93 3.86
C ALA A 236 -8.21 10.44 2.85
N ALA A 237 -7.08 10.99 3.30
CA ALA A 237 -6.01 11.43 2.39
C ALA A 237 -5.27 10.25 1.75
N LEU A 238 -5.10 9.14 2.47
CA LEU A 238 -4.54 7.91 1.93
C LEU A 238 -5.44 7.32 0.82
N LEU A 239 -6.76 7.32 1.04
CA LEU A 239 -7.74 6.96 0.01
C LEU A 239 -7.69 7.93 -1.19
N GLY A 240 -7.64 9.23 -0.91
CA GLY A 240 -7.53 10.27 -1.93
C GLY A 240 -6.30 10.09 -2.81
N PHE A 241 -5.13 9.80 -2.21
CA PHE A 241 -3.93 9.47 -2.97
C PHE A 241 -4.10 8.17 -3.76
N GLY A 242 -4.68 7.11 -3.18
CA GLY A 242 -4.93 5.85 -3.88
C GLY A 242 -5.84 6.03 -5.11
N ILE A 243 -6.84 6.91 -5.04
CA ILE A 243 -7.68 7.28 -6.18
C ILE A 243 -6.86 8.09 -7.21
N LEU A 244 -6.11 9.11 -6.78
CA LEU A 244 -5.22 9.89 -7.65
C LEU A 244 -4.22 8.99 -8.39
N PHE A 245 -3.63 8.02 -7.69
CA PHE A 245 -2.69 7.06 -8.24
C PHE A 245 -3.36 6.15 -9.28
N ALA A 246 -4.59 5.69 -9.03
CA ALA A 246 -5.37 4.96 -10.01
C ALA A 246 -5.67 5.81 -11.27
N LEU A 247 -6.08 7.08 -11.08
CA LEU A 247 -6.42 8.00 -12.18
C LEU A 247 -5.21 8.37 -13.04
N THR A 248 -4.02 8.43 -12.45
CA THR A 248 -2.75 8.65 -13.17
C THR A 248 -2.18 7.38 -13.80
N LYS A 249 -2.98 6.30 -13.86
CA LYS A 249 -2.57 4.98 -14.37
C LYS A 249 -1.32 4.45 -13.65
N ARG A 250 -1.18 4.73 -12.36
CA ARG A 250 -0.10 4.22 -11.49
C ARG A 250 1.30 4.72 -11.87
N ARG A 251 1.38 5.90 -12.51
CA ARG A 251 2.64 6.46 -13.05
C ARG A 251 3.36 7.45 -12.11
N ILE A 252 2.81 7.73 -10.93
CA ILE A 252 3.44 8.64 -9.97
C ILE A 252 4.66 7.93 -9.36
N PRO A 253 5.88 8.52 -9.41
CA PRO A 253 7.06 7.91 -8.81
C PRO A 253 7.00 7.95 -7.27
N PRO A 254 7.70 7.03 -6.57
CA PRO A 254 7.72 7.01 -5.12
C PRO A 254 8.30 8.29 -4.54
N LEU A 255 7.70 8.77 -3.45
CA LEU A 255 8.25 9.87 -2.67
C LEU A 255 9.58 9.40 -2.02
N PRO A 256 10.70 10.13 -2.17
CA PRO A 256 11.94 9.78 -1.47
C PRO A 256 11.75 9.72 0.05
N LEU A 257 12.38 8.73 0.70
CA LEU A 257 12.22 8.48 2.15
C LEU A 257 12.45 9.74 3.00
N LEU A 258 13.48 10.54 2.67
CA LEU A 258 13.77 11.77 3.42
C LEU A 258 12.65 12.81 3.30
N LEU A 259 12.04 12.95 2.12
CA LEU A 259 10.90 13.86 1.93
C LEU A 259 9.66 13.35 2.67
N TRP A 260 9.42 12.04 2.67
CA TRP A 260 8.35 11.45 3.50
C TRP A 260 8.58 11.68 5.00
N LEU A 261 9.82 11.51 5.48
CA LEU A 261 10.16 11.76 6.89
C LEU A 261 9.95 13.23 7.28
N ILE A 262 10.41 14.17 6.45
CA ILE A 262 10.32 15.61 6.78
C ILE A 262 8.90 16.14 6.60
N ILE A 263 8.26 15.85 5.47
CA ILE A 263 6.97 16.44 5.11
C ILE A 263 5.80 15.64 5.68
N GLY A 264 5.89 14.31 5.64
CA GLY A 264 4.84 13.42 6.15
C GLY A 264 4.91 13.27 7.66
N LEU A 265 6.01 12.71 8.16
CA LEU A 265 6.15 12.39 9.58
C LEU A 265 6.47 13.62 10.45
N GLY A 266 7.18 14.61 9.90
CA GLY A 266 7.57 15.84 10.62
C GLY A 266 6.39 16.58 11.26
N PRO A 267 5.39 17.07 10.49
CA PRO A 267 4.29 17.86 11.05
C PRO A 267 3.42 17.10 12.04
N ILE A 268 3.05 15.85 11.74
CA ILE A 268 2.25 15.00 12.64
C ILE A 268 3.04 14.61 13.89
N GLY A 269 4.35 14.38 13.75
CA GLY A 269 5.28 14.15 14.85
C GLY A 269 5.37 15.37 15.74
N LEU A 270 5.67 16.56 15.20
CA LEU A 270 5.72 17.80 15.96
C LEU A 270 4.40 18.07 16.68
N ASP A 271 3.25 17.93 16.02
CA ASP A 271 1.96 18.11 16.67
C ASP A 271 1.70 17.05 17.76
N GLY A 272 1.83 15.77 17.43
CA GLY A 272 1.61 14.67 18.37
C GLY A 272 2.54 14.71 19.58
N PHE A 273 3.85 14.88 19.36
CA PHE A 273 4.86 14.94 20.41
C PHE A 273 4.70 16.18 21.29
N SER A 274 4.55 17.37 20.72
CA SER A 274 4.36 18.57 21.54
C SER A 274 3.10 18.47 22.40
N GLN A 275 2.05 17.81 21.91
CA GLN A 275 0.81 17.63 22.67
C GLN A 275 1.03 16.61 23.79
N LEU A 276 1.58 15.43 23.47
CA LEU A 276 1.84 14.35 24.42
C LEU A 276 2.81 14.79 25.54
N LEU A 277 3.92 15.42 25.17
CA LEU A 277 4.97 15.82 26.11
C LEU A 277 4.56 17.01 26.97
N SER A 278 3.59 17.82 26.54
CA SER A 278 3.04 18.92 27.36
C SER A 278 2.03 18.46 28.41
N GLN A 279 1.54 17.22 28.34
CA GLN A 279 0.48 16.71 29.22
C GLN A 279 1.07 15.94 30.42
N PRO A 280 0.51 16.09 31.64
CA PRO A 280 0.89 15.27 32.79
C PRO A 280 0.72 13.77 32.53
N PRO A 281 1.62 12.90 33.06
CA PRO A 281 2.76 13.23 33.92
C PRO A 281 4.02 13.65 33.13
N LEU A 282 3.99 13.58 31.79
CA LEU A 282 5.19 13.82 30.97
C LEU A 282 5.64 15.29 31.04
N GLY A 283 4.70 16.23 30.99
CA GLY A 283 4.97 17.66 31.10
C GLY A 283 5.55 18.09 32.46
N ASP A 284 5.36 17.28 33.49
CA ASP A 284 5.87 17.55 34.84
C ASP A 284 7.36 17.18 34.99
N PHE A 285 7.94 16.46 34.02
CA PHE A 285 9.38 16.23 33.99
C PHE A 285 10.14 17.52 33.65
N ALA A 286 11.21 17.81 34.39
CA ALA A 286 12.04 19.01 34.19
C ALA A 286 12.57 19.18 32.75
N LEU A 287 12.70 18.07 32.00
CA LEU A 287 13.10 18.10 30.59
C LEU A 287 12.04 18.73 29.66
N PHE A 288 10.75 18.69 30.02
CA PHE A 288 9.64 19.14 29.20
C PHE A 288 8.86 20.32 29.81
N SER A 289 9.26 20.82 30.98
CA SER A 289 8.61 21.95 31.65
C SER A 289 8.60 23.26 30.86
N TRP A 290 9.47 23.37 29.84
CA TRP A 290 9.51 24.50 28.90
C TRP A 290 8.40 24.44 27.84
N LEU A 291 7.75 23.28 27.64
CA LEU A 291 6.63 23.13 26.72
C LEU A 291 5.33 23.52 27.42
N PRO A 292 4.60 24.56 26.95
CA PRO A 292 3.34 24.94 27.55
C PRO A 292 2.29 23.85 27.34
N LEU A 293 1.46 23.64 28.37
CA LEU A 293 0.30 22.75 28.28
C LEU A 293 -0.57 23.17 27.09
N ARG A 294 -0.79 22.26 26.15
CA ARG A 294 -1.54 22.56 24.93
C ARG A 294 -2.41 21.40 24.47
N GLU A 295 -3.45 21.74 23.72
CA GLU A 295 -4.31 20.81 23.00
C GLU A 295 -4.39 21.26 21.54
N SER A 296 -4.13 20.35 20.59
CA SER A 296 -4.20 20.70 19.16
C SER A 296 -5.62 21.12 18.77
N THR A 297 -5.75 22.01 17.80
CA THR A 297 -7.06 22.35 17.23
C THR A 297 -7.54 21.24 16.29
N PRO A 298 -8.86 21.12 16.03
CA PRO A 298 -9.38 20.18 15.03
C PRO A 298 -8.74 20.34 13.66
N PHE A 299 -8.55 21.60 13.24
CA PHE A 299 -7.86 21.92 11.98
C PHE A 299 -6.44 21.35 11.96
N LEU A 300 -5.63 21.62 12.99
CA LEU A 300 -4.24 21.15 13.02
C LEU A 300 -4.14 19.61 13.04
N ARG A 301 -5.02 18.94 13.80
CA ARG A 301 -5.10 17.47 13.83
C ARG A 301 -5.42 16.90 12.45
N THR A 302 -6.41 17.47 11.77
CA THR A 302 -6.81 17.00 10.45
C THR A 302 -5.76 17.34 9.40
N LEU A 303 -5.19 18.54 9.42
CA LEU A 303 -4.15 18.95 8.47
C LEU A 303 -2.91 18.06 8.56
N THR A 304 -2.38 17.85 9.76
CA THR A 304 -1.22 16.97 9.98
C THR A 304 -1.53 15.52 9.62
N GLY A 305 -2.75 15.05 9.91
CA GLY A 305 -3.24 13.76 9.47
C GLY A 305 -3.31 13.63 7.95
N VAL A 306 -3.87 14.62 7.25
CA VAL A 306 -3.97 14.67 5.78
C VAL A 306 -2.60 14.65 5.13
N ILE A 307 -1.67 15.49 5.59
CA ILE A 307 -0.30 15.53 5.06
C ILE A 307 0.37 14.17 5.23
N PHE A 308 0.29 13.58 6.43
CA PHE A 308 0.87 12.27 6.69
C PHE A 308 0.23 11.16 5.85
N GLY A 309 -1.11 11.12 5.78
CA GLY A 309 -1.84 10.12 5.00
C GLY A 309 -1.55 10.20 3.50
N PHE A 310 -1.58 11.40 2.93
CA PHE A 310 -1.30 11.64 1.51
C PHE A 310 0.14 11.26 1.16
N THR A 311 1.12 11.73 1.93
CA THR A 311 2.54 11.43 1.70
C THR A 311 2.87 9.95 1.94
N THR A 312 2.19 9.29 2.89
CA THR A 312 2.33 7.84 3.10
C THR A 312 1.76 7.05 1.92
N GLY A 313 0.64 7.50 1.34
CA GLY A 313 0.16 6.97 0.07
C GLY A 313 1.18 7.14 -1.05
N TRP A 314 1.71 8.36 -1.20
CA TRP A 314 2.72 8.68 -2.21
C TRP A 314 4.02 7.88 -2.05
N PHE A 315 4.43 7.64 -0.81
CA PHE A 315 5.57 6.79 -0.53
C PHE A 315 5.27 5.31 -0.88
N GLY A 316 4.14 4.77 -0.39
CA GLY A 316 3.88 3.32 -0.42
C GLY A 316 3.30 2.78 -1.73
N TYR A 317 2.32 3.45 -2.34
CA TYR A 317 1.61 2.91 -3.51
C TYR A 317 2.53 2.63 -4.71
N PRO A 318 3.47 3.54 -5.08
CA PRO A 318 4.39 3.27 -6.19
C PRO A 318 5.33 2.09 -5.90
N MET A 319 5.81 1.92 -4.66
CA MET A 319 6.64 0.77 -4.28
C MET A 319 5.86 -0.56 -4.39
N VAL A 320 4.59 -0.55 -4.02
CA VAL A 320 3.72 -1.72 -4.19
C VAL A 320 3.49 -2.01 -5.68
N GLU A 321 3.27 -0.98 -6.52
CA GLU A 321 3.12 -1.15 -7.98
C GLU A 321 4.33 -1.86 -8.59
N GLU A 322 5.56 -1.45 -8.26
CA GLU A 322 6.78 -2.12 -8.74
C GLU A 322 6.78 -3.62 -8.43
N THR A 323 6.38 -3.97 -7.20
CA THR A 323 6.28 -5.37 -6.76
C THR A 323 5.16 -6.13 -7.48
N MET A 324 4.03 -5.47 -7.74
CA MET A 324 2.90 -6.06 -8.47
C MET A 324 3.23 -6.28 -9.95
N GLN A 325 3.97 -5.37 -10.58
CA GLN A 325 4.47 -5.53 -11.96
C GLN A 325 5.40 -6.73 -12.08
N ASP A 326 6.35 -6.88 -11.14
CA ASP A 326 7.25 -8.03 -11.14
C ASP A 326 6.51 -9.36 -10.91
N THR A 327 5.54 -9.37 -10.00
CA THR A 327 4.67 -10.53 -9.75
C THR A 327 3.88 -10.90 -11.01
N ARG A 328 3.27 -9.91 -11.66
CA ARG A 328 2.49 -10.10 -12.88
C ARG A 328 3.34 -10.67 -14.01
N ARG A 329 4.51 -10.07 -14.27
CA ARG A 329 5.46 -10.55 -15.28
C ARG A 329 5.89 -11.99 -15.03
N ALA A 330 6.25 -12.33 -13.79
CA ALA A 330 6.65 -13.69 -13.43
C ALA A 330 5.52 -14.71 -13.66
N LEU A 331 4.27 -14.33 -13.36
CA LEU A 331 3.09 -15.18 -13.56
C LEU A 331 2.70 -15.30 -15.03
N LEU A 332 2.79 -14.22 -15.83
CA LEU A 332 2.59 -14.26 -17.29
C LEU A 332 3.54 -15.27 -17.94
N VAL A 333 4.83 -15.18 -17.63
CA VAL A 333 5.84 -16.13 -18.12
C VAL A 333 5.51 -17.56 -17.67
N LYS A 334 5.10 -17.75 -16.41
CA LYS A 334 4.71 -19.07 -15.90
C LYS A 334 3.50 -19.64 -16.64
N PHE A 335 2.46 -18.84 -16.89
CA PHE A 335 1.26 -19.27 -17.61
C PHE A 335 1.60 -19.66 -19.04
N LYS A 336 2.31 -18.80 -19.78
CA LYS A 336 2.75 -19.10 -21.16
C LYS A 336 3.64 -20.32 -21.25
N ARG A 337 4.50 -20.57 -20.26
CA ARG A 337 5.35 -21.78 -20.21
C ARG A 337 4.53 -23.08 -20.09
N LEU A 338 3.37 -23.01 -19.43
CA LEU A 338 2.56 -24.19 -19.06
C LEU A 338 1.31 -24.36 -19.94
N GLU A 339 0.86 -23.33 -20.66
CA GLU A 339 -0.27 -23.33 -21.61
C GLU A 339 0.03 -24.06 -22.94
N LYS A 340 0.70 -25.23 -22.90
CA LYS A 340 1.00 -26.00 -24.11
C LYS A 340 -0.22 -26.31 -24.97
#